data_AF-A0A2A4QLU0-F1
#
_entry.id   AF-A0A2A4QLU0-F1
#
_cell.length_a   1.000
_cell.length_b   1.000
_cell.length_c   1.000
_cell.angle_alpha   90.00
_cell.angle_beta   90.00
_cell.angle_gamma   90.00
#
_symmetry.space_group_name_H-M   'P 1'
#
loop_
_entity.id
_entity.type
_entity.pdbx_description
1 polymer ?
#
loop_
_entity_poly.entity_id
_entity_poly.type
_entity_poly.pdbx_seq_one_letter_code
_entity_poly.pdbx_strand_id
1 'polypeptide(L)'
;MSLHGGNKRLRPVEWLDQETQQRIEDFLQGSVYCWCKNREGEWFGLRDLMGGVNFDWTDTPLYPLYEHYHDAGETSEKAVDLAGIDAGWILKEVLADDPRRFETRRRAEHPREYKWKG
;
A
#
# COMPACT_ATOMS: atom_id res chain seq x y z
N MET A 1 10.50 4.93 -13.93
CA MET A 1 9.77 3.77 -13.39
C MET A 1 10.72 2.96 -12.52
N SER A 2 10.54 3.02 -11.20
CA SER A 2 11.52 2.57 -10.20
C SER A 2 11.40 1.09 -9.79
N LEU A 3 10.32 0.42 -10.22
CA LEU A 3 10.07 -1.00 -9.95
C LEU A 3 10.79 -1.91 -10.96
N HIS A 4 11.54 -2.88 -10.44
CA HIS A 4 12.26 -3.91 -11.21
C HIS A 4 11.75 -5.31 -10.84
N GLY A 5 11.56 -6.21 -11.82
CA GLY A 5 11.01 -7.55 -11.59
C GLY A 5 9.59 -7.73 -12.15
N GLY A 6 8.71 -8.42 -11.40
CA GLY A 6 7.39 -8.90 -11.87
C GLY A 6 6.39 -7.81 -12.33
N ASN A 7 5.10 -8.17 -12.48
CA ASN A 7 4.08 -7.28 -13.07
C ASN A 7 4.10 -5.83 -12.50
N LYS A 8 4.27 -4.86 -13.39
CA LYS A 8 4.41 -3.42 -13.10
C LYS A 8 3.18 -2.56 -13.42
N ARG A 9 2.05 -3.18 -13.81
CA ARG A 9 0.79 -2.46 -14.09
C ARG A 9 0.37 -1.65 -12.88
N LEU A 10 0.08 -0.38 -13.07
CA LEU A 10 -0.57 0.47 -12.07
C LEU A 10 -2.09 0.43 -12.31
N ARG A 11 -2.85 0.64 -11.23
CA ARG A 11 -4.31 0.72 -11.29
C ARG A 11 -4.71 1.81 -10.30
N PRO A 12 -5.07 3.00 -10.79
CA PRO A 12 -5.54 4.06 -9.92
C PRO A 12 -6.84 3.65 -9.22
N VAL A 13 -7.02 4.17 -8.03
CA VAL A 13 -8.24 4.01 -7.23
C VAL A 13 -9.18 5.16 -7.60
N GLU A 14 -9.94 4.96 -8.68
CA GLU A 14 -10.71 6.00 -9.39
C GLU A 14 -11.74 6.77 -8.53
N TRP A 15 -12.14 6.24 -7.38
CA TRP A 15 -13.16 6.86 -6.53
C TRP A 15 -12.57 7.85 -5.53
N LEU A 16 -11.25 7.86 -5.32
CA LEU A 16 -10.59 8.79 -4.41
C LEU A 16 -10.46 10.18 -5.05
N ASP A 17 -10.72 11.21 -4.26
CA ASP A 17 -10.32 12.56 -4.64
C ASP A 17 -8.80 12.75 -4.49
N GLN A 18 -8.28 13.74 -5.20
CA GLN A 18 -6.83 13.99 -5.28
C GLN A 18 -6.20 14.32 -3.93
N GLU A 19 -6.92 15.03 -3.04
CA GLU A 19 -6.38 15.42 -1.74
C GLU A 19 -6.27 14.19 -0.82
N THR A 20 -7.31 13.38 -0.76
CA THR A 20 -7.30 12.13 0.01
C THR A 20 -6.25 11.16 -0.53
N GLN A 21 -6.13 11.02 -1.85
CA GLN A 21 -5.09 10.20 -2.46
C GLN A 21 -3.69 10.67 -2.05
N GLN A 22 -3.38 11.97 -2.16
CA GLN A 22 -2.07 12.51 -1.78
C GLN A 22 -1.75 12.25 -0.31
N ARG A 23 -2.73 12.41 0.61
CA ARG A 23 -2.54 12.14 2.04
C ARG A 23 -2.20 10.67 2.31
N ILE A 24 -2.82 9.74 1.57
CA ILE A 24 -2.50 8.32 1.66
C ILE A 24 -1.09 8.06 1.12
N GLU A 25 -0.75 8.61 -0.05
CA GLU A 25 0.56 8.45 -0.66
C GLU A 25 1.69 8.94 0.25
N ASP A 26 1.55 10.13 0.84
CA ASP A 26 2.52 10.71 1.79
C ASP A 26 2.69 9.81 3.02
N PHE A 27 1.58 9.29 3.56
CA PHE A 27 1.58 8.40 4.70
C PHE A 27 2.28 7.06 4.40
N LEU A 28 1.97 6.46 3.26
CA LEU A 28 2.62 5.23 2.80
C LEU A 28 4.10 5.45 2.51
N GLN A 29 4.47 6.58 1.89
CA GLN A 29 5.86 6.94 1.59
C GLN A 29 6.68 7.06 2.89
N GLY A 30 6.14 7.70 3.92
CA GLY A 30 6.76 7.79 5.24
C GLY A 30 7.04 6.40 5.82
N SER A 31 6.07 5.48 5.74
CA SER A 31 6.24 4.11 6.22
C SER A 31 7.23 3.29 5.39
N VAL A 32 7.28 3.48 4.07
CA VAL A 32 8.32 2.89 3.21
C VAL A 32 9.70 3.42 3.61
N TYR A 33 9.83 4.71 3.91
CA TYR A 33 11.08 5.31 4.39
C TYR A 33 11.54 4.67 5.69
N CYS A 34 10.63 4.56 6.67
CA CYS A 34 10.89 3.88 7.94
C CYS A 34 11.29 2.41 7.75
N TRP A 35 10.63 1.67 6.86
CA TRP A 35 10.98 0.28 6.58
C TRP A 35 12.38 0.19 5.99
N CYS A 36 12.66 0.92 4.92
CA CYS A 36 13.94 0.88 4.23
C CYS A 36 15.12 1.23 5.15
N LYS A 37 14.94 2.21 6.04
CA LYS A 37 15.96 2.67 6.99
C LYS A 37 16.21 1.67 8.13
N ASN A 38 15.17 1.01 8.64
CA ASN A 38 15.30 0.15 9.82
C ASN A 38 15.40 -1.35 9.49
N ARG A 39 15.03 -1.77 8.28
CA ARG A 39 14.93 -3.17 7.83
C ARG A 39 15.54 -3.33 6.43
N GLU A 40 16.77 -2.86 6.29
CA GLU A 40 17.49 -2.86 5.02
C GLU A 40 17.61 -4.27 4.43
N GLY A 41 17.30 -4.41 3.13
CA GLY A 41 17.37 -5.69 2.43
C GLY A 41 16.23 -6.68 2.76
N GLU A 42 15.29 -6.33 3.63
CA GLU A 42 14.10 -7.15 3.89
C GLU A 42 13.00 -6.89 2.83
N TRP A 43 12.21 -7.93 2.56
CA TRP A 43 11.02 -7.83 1.73
C TRP A 43 9.84 -7.33 2.56
N PHE A 44 8.98 -6.51 1.96
CA PHE A 44 7.76 -6.00 2.58
C PHE A 44 6.61 -5.92 1.58
N GLY A 45 5.38 -6.13 2.05
CA GLY A 45 4.15 -5.74 1.38
C GLY A 45 3.36 -4.75 2.22
N LEU A 46 2.16 -4.39 1.76
CA LEU A 46 1.27 -3.50 2.52
C LEU A 46 1.00 -4.06 3.93
N ARG A 47 0.78 -5.37 4.05
CA ARG A 47 0.51 -6.03 5.34
C ARG A 47 1.61 -5.81 6.37
N ASP A 48 2.87 -5.72 5.94
CA ASP A 48 4.01 -5.50 6.83
C ASP A 48 4.10 -4.05 7.30
N LEU A 49 3.56 -3.10 6.51
CA LEU A 49 3.56 -1.67 6.83
C LEU A 49 2.34 -1.25 7.65
N MET A 50 1.16 -1.80 7.33
CA MET A 50 -0.15 -1.29 7.76
C MET A 50 -1.09 -2.39 8.25
N GLY A 51 -0.59 -3.59 8.50
CA GLY A 51 -1.43 -4.73 8.92
C GLY A 51 -0.92 -5.41 10.18
N GLY A 52 -1.42 -6.63 10.40
CA GLY A 52 -1.02 -7.42 11.57
C GLY A 52 -1.55 -6.79 12.85
N VAL A 53 -0.66 -6.33 13.73
CA VAL A 53 -1.05 -5.69 15.00
C VAL A 53 -1.63 -4.28 14.77
N ASN A 54 -1.17 -3.58 13.73
CA ASN A 54 -1.58 -2.21 13.42
C ASN A 54 -2.60 -2.16 12.26
N PHE A 55 -3.61 -3.03 12.32
CA PHE A 55 -4.62 -3.19 11.26
C PHE A 55 -5.81 -2.23 11.41
N ASP A 56 -5.97 -1.60 12.57
CA ASP A 56 -6.97 -0.56 12.77
C ASP A 56 -6.43 0.75 12.22
N TRP A 57 -7.10 1.25 11.18
CA TRP A 57 -6.71 2.48 10.48
C TRP A 57 -7.47 3.69 10.95
N THR A 58 -8.30 3.58 12.00
CA THR A 58 -8.99 4.71 12.62
C THR A 58 -7.99 5.83 12.91
N ASP A 59 -8.37 7.07 12.61
CA ASP A 59 -7.54 8.28 12.74
C ASP A 59 -6.26 8.33 11.86
N THR A 60 -6.13 7.42 10.88
CA THR A 60 -5.04 7.47 9.89
C THR A 60 -5.56 7.93 8.52
N PRO A 61 -4.68 8.42 7.63
CA PRO A 61 -5.04 8.70 6.24
C PRO A 61 -5.61 7.51 5.46
N LEU A 62 -5.44 6.26 5.92
CA LEU A 62 -5.97 5.07 5.26
C LEU A 62 -7.45 4.79 5.60
N TYR A 63 -7.99 5.39 6.67
CA TYR A 63 -9.37 5.14 7.12
C TYR A 63 -10.44 5.35 6.04
N PRO A 64 -10.36 6.39 5.18
CA PRO A 64 -11.35 6.60 4.12
C PRO A 64 -11.49 5.42 3.16
N LEU A 65 -10.44 4.59 2.98
CA LEU A 65 -10.52 3.37 2.19
C LEU A 65 -11.51 2.37 2.78
N TYR A 66 -11.53 2.23 4.11
CA TYR A 66 -12.50 1.38 4.80
C TYR A 66 -13.90 2.00 4.79
N GLU A 67 -14.01 3.29 5.12
CA GLU A 67 -15.30 4.01 5.17
C GLU A 67 -16.04 3.92 3.84
N HIS A 68 -15.34 4.08 2.71
CA HIS A 68 -15.94 3.97 1.38
C HIS A 68 -16.74 2.67 1.19
N TYR A 69 -16.15 1.52 1.52
CA TYR A 69 -16.80 0.23 1.36
C TYR A 69 -17.84 -0.03 2.44
N HIS A 70 -17.60 0.45 3.65
CA HIS A 70 -18.57 0.36 4.75
C HIS A 70 -19.86 1.13 4.42
N ASP A 71 -19.73 2.37 3.95
CA ASP A 71 -20.85 3.23 3.56
C ASP A 71 -21.58 2.72 2.31
N ALA A 72 -20.90 1.95 1.46
CA ALA A 72 -21.49 1.22 0.34
C ALA A 72 -22.31 -0.02 0.77
N GLY A 73 -22.32 -0.35 2.07
CA GLY A 73 -23.10 -1.44 2.64
C GLY A 73 -22.39 -2.80 2.71
N GLU A 74 -21.07 -2.83 2.51
CA GLU A 74 -20.28 -4.05 2.67
C GLU A 74 -20.18 -4.47 4.14
N THR A 75 -19.97 -5.76 4.38
CA THR A 75 -19.64 -6.24 5.73
C THR A 75 -18.28 -5.68 6.16
N SER A 76 -18.04 -5.52 7.46
CA SER A 76 -16.75 -5.01 7.95
C SER A 76 -15.56 -5.86 7.47
N GLU A 77 -15.70 -7.19 7.42
CA GLU A 77 -14.67 -8.07 6.87
C GLU A 77 -14.39 -7.77 5.39
N LYS A 78 -15.46 -7.63 4.60
CA LYS A 78 -15.32 -7.35 3.17
C LYS A 78 -14.77 -5.95 2.91
N ALA A 79 -15.16 -4.97 3.70
CA ALA A 79 -14.65 -3.60 3.64
C ALA A 79 -13.15 -3.55 3.96
N VAL A 80 -12.68 -4.28 4.98
CA VAL A 80 -11.26 -4.42 5.29
C VAL A 80 -10.48 -5.04 4.12
N ASP A 81 -11.00 -6.11 3.53
CA ASP A 81 -10.35 -6.77 2.39
C ASP A 81 -10.22 -5.83 1.18
N LEU A 82 -11.30 -5.14 0.83
CA LEU A 82 -11.33 -4.22 -0.31
C LEU A 82 -10.42 -2.98 -0.07
N ALA A 83 -10.46 -2.42 1.13
CA ALA A 83 -9.57 -1.33 1.54
C ALA A 83 -8.09 -1.75 1.48
N GLY A 84 -7.77 -2.98 1.90
CA GLY A 84 -6.43 -3.56 1.78
C GLY A 84 -5.97 -3.72 0.32
N ILE A 85 -6.89 -4.04 -0.60
CA ILE A 85 -6.58 -4.11 -2.03
C ILE A 85 -6.24 -2.73 -2.58
N ASP A 86 -7.06 -1.72 -2.27
CA ASP A 86 -6.85 -0.34 -2.75
C ASP A 86 -5.55 0.25 -2.19
N ALA A 87 -5.31 0.13 -0.89
CA ALA A 87 -4.05 0.53 -0.26
C ALA A 87 -2.83 -0.18 -0.90
N GLY A 88 -2.99 -1.43 -1.34
CA GLY A 88 -1.93 -2.19 -2.01
C GLY A 88 -1.61 -1.66 -3.42
N TRP A 89 -2.62 -1.13 -4.12
CA TRP A 89 -2.44 -0.44 -5.40
C TRP A 89 -1.78 0.92 -5.20
N ILE A 90 -2.22 1.71 -4.22
CA ILE A 90 -1.62 3.02 -3.92
C ILE A 90 -0.16 2.86 -3.48
N LEU A 91 0.16 1.86 -2.64
CA LEU A 91 1.56 1.55 -2.30
C LEU A 91 2.41 1.28 -3.54
N LYS A 92 1.85 0.61 -4.55
CA LYS A 92 2.57 0.32 -5.78
C LYS A 92 2.87 1.59 -6.57
N GLU A 93 1.94 2.54 -6.57
CA GLU A 93 2.09 3.86 -7.21
C GLU A 93 3.18 4.65 -6.49
N VAL A 94 3.11 4.76 -5.15
CA VAL A 94 4.15 5.36 -4.31
C VAL A 94 5.54 4.81 -4.65
N LEU A 95 5.69 3.49 -4.76
CA LEU A 95 6.99 2.85 -5.09
C LEU A 95 7.40 2.99 -6.56
N ALA A 96 6.45 3.26 -7.46
CA ALA A 96 6.75 3.50 -8.87
C ALA A 96 7.36 4.88 -9.10
N ASP A 97 6.93 5.85 -8.28
CA ASP A 97 7.32 7.26 -8.30
C ASP A 97 8.46 7.59 -7.34
N ASP A 98 8.74 6.71 -6.37
CA ASP A 98 9.88 6.84 -5.47
C ASP A 98 11.22 6.87 -6.24
N PRO A 99 12.17 7.77 -5.93
CA PRO A 99 13.46 7.84 -6.60
C PRO A 99 14.37 6.62 -6.33
N ARG A 100 14.15 5.88 -5.24
CA ARG A 100 14.89 4.66 -4.90
C ARG A 100 14.48 3.50 -5.80
N ARG A 101 15.36 2.53 -5.97
CA ARG A 101 15.08 1.33 -6.78
C ARG A 101 14.55 0.19 -5.92
N PHE A 102 13.43 -0.38 -6.33
CA PHE A 102 12.80 -1.51 -5.64
C PHE A 102 12.71 -2.74 -6.55
N GLU A 103 13.07 -3.90 -6.01
CA GLU A 103 12.66 -5.18 -6.58
C GLU A 103 11.22 -5.49 -6.19
N THR A 104 10.45 -6.11 -7.07
CA THR A 104 9.10 -6.62 -6.78
C THR A 104 8.93 -8.08 -7.16
N ARG A 105 8.22 -8.83 -6.32
CA ARG A 105 7.83 -10.22 -6.58
C ARG A 105 6.40 -10.49 -6.12
N ARG A 106 5.84 -11.59 -6.59
CA ARG A 106 4.61 -12.17 -6.07
C ARG A 106 4.85 -13.64 -5.79
N ARG A 107 4.63 -14.11 -4.57
CA ARG A 107 4.72 -15.53 -4.22
C ARG A 107 3.32 -16.11 -4.19
N ALA A 108 2.93 -16.89 -5.19
CA ALA A 108 1.65 -17.60 -5.25
C ALA A 108 0.45 -16.77 -4.69
N GLU A 109 -0.15 -17.22 -3.58
CA GLU A 109 -1.32 -16.65 -2.92
C GLU A 109 -1.02 -15.42 -2.05
N HIS A 110 0.25 -15.03 -1.90
CA HIS A 110 0.61 -13.88 -1.08
C HIS A 110 0.43 -12.55 -1.82
N PRO A 111 0.14 -11.47 -1.08
CA PRO A 111 0.23 -10.11 -1.56
C PRO A 111 1.60 -9.81 -2.20
N ARG A 112 1.64 -8.80 -3.07
CA ARG A 112 2.88 -8.37 -3.72
C ARG A 112 3.87 -7.85 -2.68
N GLU A 113 5.13 -8.23 -2.85
CA GLU A 113 6.22 -7.80 -1.99
C GLU A 113 7.24 -6.96 -2.77
N TYR A 114 7.94 -6.12 -2.04
CA TYR A 114 8.93 -5.17 -2.51
C TYR A 114 10.18 -5.23 -1.64
N LYS A 115 11.33 -4.88 -2.20
CA LYS A 115 12.59 -4.78 -1.45
C LYS A 115 13.45 -3.67 -2.03
N TRP A 116 13.94 -2.78 -1.17
CA TRP A 116 14.89 -1.74 -1.58
C TRP A 116 16.25 -2.36 -1.93
N LYS A 117 16.87 -1.86 -3.01
CA LYS A 117 18.10 -2.40 -3.61
C LYS A 117 19.40 -1.71 -3.20
N GLY A 118 19.35 -0.64 -2.41
CA GLY A 118 20.47 0.30 -2.27
C GLY A 118 20.54 1.15 -3.51
#